data_AF-A0A7V9L0M3-F1
#
_entry.id   AF-A0A7V9L0M3-F1
#
_cell.length_a   1.000
_cell.length_b   1.000
_cell.length_c   1.000
_cell.angle_alpha   90.00
_cell.angle_beta   90.00
_cell.angle_gamma   90.00
#
_symmetry.space_group_name_H-M   'P 1'
#
loop_
_entity.id
_entity.type
_entity.pdbx_description
1 polymer ?
#
loop_
_entity_poly.entity_id
_entity_poly.type
_entity_poly.pdbx_seq_one_letter_code
_entity_poly.pdbx_strand_id
1 'polypeptide(L)' 'MSELTTPRDLFLHELGDILYVEEKLEQEVLPKLIEEVTDEEFKKGLEQHLTQTRSHIENVEEVFAKVGEEAKSE' A
#
# COMPACT_ATOMS: atom_id res chain seq x y z
N MET A 1 8.89 3.96 18.00
CA MET A 1 7.59 3.80 18.67
C MET A 1 7.26 5.11 19.37
N SER A 2 6.78 6.09 18.61
CA SER A 2 6.01 7.20 19.18
C SER A 2 4.90 6.60 20.04
N GLU A 3 4.68 7.13 21.25
CA GLU A 3 3.53 6.69 22.04
C GLU A 3 2.26 7.08 21.26
N LEU A 4 1.48 6.08 20.85
CA LEU A 4 0.16 6.29 20.25
C LEU A 4 -0.80 6.72 21.37
N THR A 5 -0.92 8.03 21.56
CA THR A 5 -1.67 8.59 22.70
C THR A 5 -3.09 8.99 22.34
N THR A 6 -3.36 9.23 21.05
CA THR A 6 -4.67 9.67 20.57
C THR A 6 -5.20 8.77 19.44
N PRO A 7 -6.52 8.74 19.19
CA PRO A 7 -7.09 8.07 18.02
C PRO A 7 -6.54 8.62 16.70
N ARG A 8 -6.14 9.89 16.66
CA ARG A 8 -5.50 10.47 15.47
C ARG A 8 -4.11 9.86 15.25
N ASP A 9 -3.33 9.68 16.31
CA ASP A 9 -2.00 9.06 16.22
C ASP A 9 -2.12 7.62 15.68
N LEU A 10 -3.08 6.86 16.21
CA LEU A 10 -3.36 5.50 15.73
C LEU A 10 -3.79 5.51 14.26
N PHE A 11 -4.66 6.43 13.86
CA PHE A 11 -5.10 6.54 12.47
C PHE A 11 -3.93 6.84 11.51
N LEU A 12 -3.03 7.75 11.88
CA LEU A 12 -1.87 8.10 11.06
C LEU A 12 -0.86 6.94 11.00
N HIS A 13 -0.65 6.24 12.11
CA HIS A 13 0.20 5.04 12.15
C HIS A 13 -0.32 3.95 11.21
N GLU A 14 -1.60 3.59 11.32
CA GLU A 14 -2.22 2.57 10.46
C GLU A 14 -2.24 2.98 8.98
N LEU A 15 -2.36 4.28 8.67
CA LEU A 15 -2.20 4.79 7.31
C LEU A 15 -0.76 4.62 6.79
N GLY A 16 0.25 4.83 7.64
CA GLY A 16 1.65 4.60 7.29
C GLY A 16 1.96 3.11 7.08
N ASP A 17 1.42 2.25 7.95
CA ASP A 17 1.56 0.79 7.85
C ASP A 17 0.95 0.25 6.55
N ILE A 18 -0.27 0.68 6.21
CA ILE A 18 -0.90 0.21 4.97
C ILE A 18 -0.18 0.77 3.73
N LEU A 19 0.33 2.01 3.78
CA LEU A 19 1.13 2.57 2.70
C LEU A 19 2.40 1.73 2.46
N TYR A 20 3.12 1.38 3.54
CA TYR A 20 4.28 0.49 3.46
C TYR A 20 3.93 -0.86 2.82
N VAL A 21 2.81 -1.46 3.23
CA VAL A 21 2.34 -2.74 2.68
C VAL A 21 2.05 -2.63 1.18
N GLU A 22 1.33 -1.59 0.76
CA GLU A 22 0.99 -1.40 -0.66
C GLU A 22 2.24 -1.11 -1.51
N GLU A 23 3.19 -0.31 -1.02
CA GLU A 23 4.49 -0.10 -1.67
C GLU A 23 5.27 -1.40 -1.82
N LYS A 24 5.30 -2.24 -0.78
CA LYS A 24 5.95 -3.57 -0.84
C LYS A 24 5.25 -4.53 -1.80
N LEU A 25 3.92 -4.50 -1.85
CA LEU A 25 3.15 -5.28 -2.82
C LEU A 25 3.50 -4.84 -4.24
N GLU A 26 3.53 -3.54 -4.51
CA GLU A 26 3.80 -2.97 -5.81
C GLU A 26 5.22 -3.27 -6.31
N GLN A 27 6.22 -3.06 -5.44
CA GLN A 27 7.63 -3.04 -5.83
C GLN A 27 8.27 -4.44 -5.84
N GLU A 28 7.84 -5.32 -4.94
CA GLU A 28 8.53 -6.60 -4.70
C GLU A 28 7.61 -7.81 -4.88
N VAL A 29 6.47 -7.85 -4.17
CA VAL A 29 5.70 -9.09 -4.05
C VAL A 29 4.93 -9.42 -5.32
N LEU A 30 4.13 -8.49 -5.84
CA LEU A 30 3.30 -8.75 -7.03
C LEU A 30 4.15 -8.96 -8.29
N PRO A 31 5.19 -8.16 -8.59
CA PRO A 31 6.06 -8.43 -9.73
C PRO A 31 6.71 -9.82 -9.67
N LYS A 32 7.19 -10.22 -8.48
CA LYS A 32 7.79 -11.55 -8.28
C LYS A 32 6.78 -12.67 -8.53
N LEU A 33 5.57 -12.56 -8.01
CA LEU A 33 4.54 -13.57 -8.22
C LEU A 33 4.10 -13.67 -9.68
N ILE A 34 4.01 -12.54 -10.40
CA ILE A 34 3.70 -12.48 -11.83
C ILE A 34 4.78 -13.17 -12.68
N GLU A 35 6.04 -13.11 -12.25
CA GLU A 35 7.17 -13.79 -12.90
C GLU A 35 7.16 -15.31 -12.64
N GLU A 36 6.84 -15.74 -11.42
CA GLU A 36 6.91 -17.15 -11.01
C GLU A 36 5.68 -17.99 -11.41
N VAL A 37 4.51 -17.35 -11.62
CA VAL A 37 3.27 -18.05 -11.95
C VAL A 37 3.21 -18.51 -13.41
N THR A 38 2.75 -19.74 -13.63
CA THR A 38 2.59 -20.34 -14.97
C THR A 38 1.13 -20.43 -15.45
N ASP A 39 0.17 -20.29 -14.52
CA ASP A 39 -1.25 -20.23 -14.85
C ASP A 39 -1.61 -18.84 -15.38
N GLU A 40 -2.08 -18.77 -16.63
CA GLU A 40 -2.32 -17.50 -17.33
C GLU A 40 -3.49 -16.70 -16.74
N GLU A 41 -4.53 -17.37 -16.23
CA GLU A 41 -5.67 -16.69 -15.61
C GLU A 41 -5.24 -16.05 -14.28
N PHE A 42 -4.49 -16.80 -13.46
CA PHE A 42 -3.96 -16.29 -12.22
C PHE A 42 -2.96 -15.16 -12.44
N LYS A 43 -2.06 -15.28 -13.44
CA LYS A 43 -1.13 -14.21 -13.83
C LYS A 43 -1.84 -12.91 -14.15
N LYS A 44 -2.88 -12.98 -14.98
CA LYS A 44 -3.70 -11.81 -15.33
C LYS A 44 -4.37 -11.19 -14.11
N GLY A 45 -4.83 -12.00 -13.16
CA GLY A 45 -5.37 -11.53 -11.89
C GLY A 45 -4.34 -10.74 -11.08
N LEU A 46 -3.10 -11.21 -11.02
CA LEU A 46 -2.01 -10.50 -10.34
C LEU A 46 -1.60 -9.19 -11.05
N GLU A 47 -1.56 -9.17 -12.38
CA GLU A 47 -1.29 -7.94 -13.16
C GLU A 47 -2.39 -6.88 -12.95
N GLN A 48 -3.65 -7.32 -12.89
CA GLN A 48 -4.78 -6.44 -12.55
C GLN A 48 -4.65 -5.92 -11.12
N HIS A 49 -4.29 -6.79 -10.17
CA HIS A 49 -4.11 -6.40 -8.78
C HIS A 49 -2.96 -5.41 -8.60
N LEU A 50 -1.85 -5.57 -9.31
CA LEU A 50 -0.75 -4.60 -9.33
C LEU A 50 -1.21 -3.21 -9.79
N THR A 51 -2.09 -3.15 -10.78
CA THR A 51 -2.69 -1.88 -11.22
C THR A 51 -3.57 -1.26 -10.13
N GLN A 52 -4.34 -2.08 -9.41
CA GLN A 52 -5.16 -1.63 -8.29
C GLN A 52 -4.31 -1.12 -7.12
N THR A 53 -3.25 -1.84 -6.76
CA THR A 53 -2.30 -1.46 -5.71
C THR A 53 -1.69 -0.09 -5.95
N ARG A 54 -1.31 0.24 -7.20
CA ARG A 54 -0.84 1.59 -7.54
C ARG A 54 -1.88 2.67 -7.24
N SER A 55 -3.14 2.43 -7.60
CA SER A 55 -4.22 3.35 -7.27
C SER A 55 -4.50 3.41 -5.75
N HIS A 56 -4.27 2.31 -5.01
CA HIS A 56 -4.40 2.33 -3.55
C HIS A 56 -3.33 3.21 -2.91
N ILE A 57 -2.08 3.14 -3.37
CA ILE A 57 -0.98 4.02 -2.92
C ILE A 57 -1.40 5.49 -3.11
N GLU A 58 -1.82 5.86 -4.33
CA GLU A 58 -2.29 7.22 -4.64
C GLU A 58 -3.43 7.67 -3.72
N ASN A 59 -4.39 6.77 -3.43
CA ASN A 59 -5.50 7.08 -2.52
C ASN A 59 -5.02 7.31 -1.08
N VAL A 60 -4.08 6.51 -0.58
CA VAL A 60 -3.55 6.67 0.78
C VAL A 60 -2.76 7.98 0.89
N GLU A 61 -1.95 8.31 -0.10
CA GLU A 61 -1.26 9.61 -0.20
C GLU A 61 -2.25 10.79 -0.21
N GLU A 62 -3.36 10.68 -0.96
CA GLU A 62 -4.41 11.69 -0.96
C GLU A 62 -5.08 11.84 0.42
N VAL A 63 -5.26 10.74 1.16
CA VAL A 63 -5.80 10.77 2.53
C VAL A 63 -4.84 11.49 3.47
N PHE A 64 -3.53 11.22 3.41
CA PHE A 64 -2.52 11.96 4.17
C PHE A 64 -2.64 13.48 3.91
N ALA A 65 -2.70 13.87 2.65
CA ALA A 65 -2.87 15.28 2.27
C ALA A 65 -4.19 15.88 2.82
N LYS A 66 -5.30 15.14 2.77
CA LYS A 66 -6.61 15.56 3.30
C LYS A 66 -6.62 15.75 4.81
N VAL A 67 -5.80 15.01 5.55
CA VAL A 67 -5.67 15.15 7.01
C VAL A 67 -4.57 16.11 7.42
N GLY A 68 -3.89 16.75 6.46
CA GLY A 68 -2.88 17.77 6.69
C GLY A 68 -1.53 17.23 7.15
N GLU A 69 -1.20 15.99 6.79
CA GLU A 69 0.05 15.32 7.13
C GLU A 69 0.80 14.92 5.84
N GLU A 70 2.12 14.77 5.92
CA GLU A 70 2.91 14.24 4.81
C GLU A 70 2.78 12.71 4.77
N ALA A 71 2.64 12.16 3.56
CA ALA A 71 2.62 10.72 3.38
C ALA A 71 3.98 10.13 3.80
N LYS A 72 3.94 9.21 4.75
CA LYS A 72 5.12 8.54 5.27
C LYS A 72 4.77 7.08 5.54
N SER A 73 5.42 6.17 4.82
CA SER A 73 5.47 4.77 5.20
C SER A 73 6.32 4.60 6.47
N GLU A 74 5.93 3.67 7.33
CA GLU A 74 6.66 3.32 8.56
C GLU A 74 7.85 2.38 8.30
#